data_AF-C9N1P4-F1
#
_entry.id   AF-C9N1P4-F1
#
_cell.length_a   1.000
_cell.length_b   1.000
_cell.length_c   1.000
_cell.angle_alpha   90.00
_cell.angle_beta   90.00
_cell.angle_gamma   90.00
#
_symmetry.space_group_name_H-M   'P 1'
#
loop_
_entity.id
_entity.type
_entity.pdbx_description
1 polymer ?
#
loop_
_entity_poly.entity_id
_entity_poly.type
_entity_poly.pdbx_seq_one_letter_code
_entity_poly.pdbx_strand_id
1 'polypeptide(L)'
;MIIDASHPYAQNISNTVISMVSYLNEKAAAGKEIKYVRFERKMIDYGNENVFQFNNLQELIKFLNKVENKNVLSTLGSNTLAEIKEIRNKNNLFVRILPTTTSIQSAEELGYLPKNIIAMQGPFSKNMNIAMLKDLKIDYLITKESGETGGELQKVEACQECGVKILAIKRPVLNYGISFHAIEELIKYIAEPLESEKC
;
A
#
# COMPACT_ATOMS: atom_id res chain seq x y z
N MET A 1 -24.68 9.28 -2.04
CA MET A 1 -23.32 9.12 -2.61
C MET A 1 -22.42 8.53 -1.54
N ILE A 2 -21.53 7.62 -1.92
CA ILE A 2 -20.50 7.02 -1.06
C ILE A 2 -19.15 7.39 -1.65
N ILE A 3 -18.25 7.91 -0.81
CA ILE A 3 -16.86 8.19 -1.17
C ILE A 3 -15.98 7.13 -0.51
N ASP A 4 -15.41 6.23 -1.31
CA ASP A 4 -14.47 5.22 -0.85
C ASP A 4 -13.03 5.76 -0.92
N ALA A 5 -12.50 6.13 0.25
CA ALA A 5 -11.11 6.54 0.45
C ALA A 5 -10.28 5.47 1.18
N SER A 6 -10.73 4.20 1.16
CA SER A 6 -9.98 3.08 1.75
C SER A 6 -8.66 2.84 1.00
N HIS A 7 -7.71 2.18 1.66
CA HIS A 7 -6.39 1.93 1.07
C HIS A 7 -6.50 1.15 -0.26
N PRO A 8 -5.66 1.43 -1.28
CA PRO A 8 -5.63 0.73 -2.58
C PRO A 8 -5.78 -0.79 -2.57
N TYR A 9 -5.24 -1.42 -1.53
CA TYR A 9 -5.15 -2.87 -1.40
C TYR A 9 -6.32 -3.48 -0.62
N ALA A 10 -7.26 -2.67 -0.14
CA ALA A 10 -8.45 -3.12 0.59
C ALA A 10 -9.57 -3.59 -0.37
N GLN A 11 -9.22 -4.42 -1.37
CA GLN A 11 -10.14 -4.84 -2.45
C GLN A 11 -11.45 -5.42 -1.92
N ASN A 12 -11.39 -6.22 -0.85
CA ASN A 12 -12.57 -6.86 -0.27
C ASN A 12 -13.60 -5.82 0.20
N ILE A 13 -13.14 -4.74 0.84
CA ILE A 13 -14.04 -3.69 1.31
C ILE A 13 -14.66 -2.96 0.12
N SER A 14 -13.85 -2.58 -0.88
CA SER A 14 -14.32 -1.86 -2.05
C SER A 14 -15.31 -2.71 -2.87
N ASN A 15 -15.02 -3.98 -3.13
CA ASN A 15 -15.92 -4.89 -3.83
C ASN A 15 -17.24 -5.10 -3.08
N THR A 16 -17.19 -5.20 -1.75
CA THR A 16 -18.39 -5.30 -0.91
C THR A 16 -19.26 -4.07 -1.06
N VAL A 17 -18.67 -2.87 -0.98
CA VAL A 17 -19.40 -1.60 -1.12
C VAL A 17 -19.96 -1.43 -2.52
N ILE A 18 -19.18 -1.71 -3.56
CA ILE A 18 -19.64 -1.66 -4.97
C ILE A 18 -20.85 -2.58 -5.15
N SER A 19 -20.77 -3.83 -4.68
CA SER A 19 -21.85 -4.80 -4.83
C SER A 19 -23.11 -4.37 -4.08
N MET A 20 -22.95 -3.81 -2.87
CA MET A 20 -24.06 -3.25 -2.09
C MET A 20 -24.71 -2.07 -2.81
N VAL A 21 -23.92 -1.15 -3.36
CA VAL A 21 -24.43 0.01 -4.11
C VAL A 21 -25.21 -0.44 -5.34
N SER A 22 -24.68 -1.38 -6.12
CA SER A 22 -25.40 -1.94 -7.27
C SER A 22 -26.74 -2.56 -6.85
N TYR A 23 -26.74 -3.39 -5.81
CA TYR A 23 -27.96 -4.02 -5.29
C TYR A 23 -29.01 -3.00 -4.82
N LEU A 24 -28.58 -1.92 -4.16
CA LEU A 24 -29.50 -0.87 -3.71
C LEU A 24 -30.05 -0.06 -4.89
N ASN A 25 -29.24 0.20 -5.91
CA ASN A 25 -29.66 0.93 -7.11
C ASN A 25 -30.67 0.13 -7.94
N GLU A 26 -30.51 -1.20 -8.05
CA GLU A 26 -31.49 -2.08 -8.71
C GLU A 26 -32.89 -2.02 -8.07
N LYS A 27 -32.96 -1.65 -6.78
CA LYS A 27 -34.20 -1.56 -6.00
C LYS A 27 -34.68 -0.14 -5.77
N ALA A 28 -33.92 0.86 -6.21
CA ALA A 28 -34.27 2.26 -6.02
C ALA A 28 -35.36 2.69 -7.00
N ALA A 29 -36.22 3.62 -6.57
CA ALA A 29 -37.07 4.36 -7.50
C ALA A 29 -36.19 5.22 -8.42
N ALA A 30 -36.66 5.45 -9.65
CA ALA A 30 -35.98 6.32 -10.61
C ALA A 30 -35.60 7.66 -9.95
N GLY A 31 -34.36 8.12 -10.19
CA GLY A 31 -33.82 9.36 -9.62
C GLY A 31 -33.13 9.23 -8.25
N LYS A 32 -33.14 8.07 -7.59
CA LYS A 32 -32.54 7.86 -6.25
C LYS A 32 -31.29 6.98 -6.23
N GLU A 33 -30.52 6.95 -7.31
CA GLU A 33 -29.30 6.14 -7.39
C GLU A 33 -28.20 6.65 -6.46
N ILE A 34 -27.59 5.73 -5.72
CA ILE A 34 -26.41 5.96 -4.91
C ILE A 34 -25.20 5.94 -5.84
N LYS A 35 -24.55 7.08 -5.99
CA LYS A 35 -23.24 7.16 -6.65
C LYS A 35 -22.15 6.59 -5.74
N TYR A 36 -21.36 5.65 -6.25
CA TYR A 36 -20.09 5.24 -5.65
C TYR A 36 -18.96 6.01 -6.33
N VAL A 37 -18.13 6.66 -5.53
CA VAL A 37 -16.99 7.47 -5.99
C VAL A 37 -15.75 6.97 -5.28
N ARG A 38 -14.74 6.59 -6.05
CA ARG A 38 -13.44 6.19 -5.51
C ARG A 38 -12.50 7.38 -5.44
N PHE A 39 -11.81 7.56 -4.32
CA PHE A 39 -10.68 8.48 -4.23
C PHE A 39 -9.37 7.71 -4.08
N GLU A 40 -8.49 7.83 -5.07
CA GLU A 40 -7.20 7.14 -5.10
C GLU A 40 -6.09 8.12 -5.42
N ARG A 41 -5.13 8.34 -4.53
CA ARG A 41 -3.99 9.23 -4.80
C ARG A 41 -3.21 8.80 -6.05
N LYS A 42 -2.64 9.79 -6.77
CA LYS A 42 -1.76 9.57 -7.94
C LYS A 42 -0.60 8.63 -7.60
N MET A 43 -0.24 7.80 -8.58
CA MET A 43 0.94 6.94 -8.51
C MET A 43 2.21 7.78 -8.61
N ILE A 44 3.25 7.34 -7.89
CA ILE A 44 4.60 7.87 -8.03
C ILE A 44 5.32 7.07 -9.11
N ASP A 45 6.10 7.74 -9.94
CA ASP A 45 7.07 7.07 -10.79
C ASP A 45 8.23 6.57 -9.94
N TYR A 46 8.40 5.26 -9.87
CA TYR A 46 9.50 4.63 -9.13
C TYR A 46 10.83 4.73 -9.89
N GLY A 47 10.80 5.14 -11.16
CA GLY A 47 11.91 5.00 -12.10
C GLY A 47 12.09 3.55 -12.56
N ASN A 48 12.96 3.35 -13.56
CA ASN A 48 13.22 2.02 -14.14
C ASN A 48 14.47 1.34 -13.56
N GLU A 49 15.39 2.11 -12.99
CA GLU A 49 16.65 1.57 -12.46
C GLU A 49 16.45 1.04 -11.04
N ASN A 50 16.83 -0.22 -10.81
CA ASN A 50 16.76 -0.89 -9.50
C ASN A 50 15.35 -1.07 -8.91
N VAL A 51 14.31 -1.01 -9.74
CA VAL A 51 12.91 -1.28 -9.35
C VAL A 51 12.41 -2.56 -10.02
N PHE A 52 11.91 -3.49 -9.21
CA PHE A 52 11.29 -4.73 -9.66
C PHE A 52 9.82 -4.70 -9.26
N GLN A 53 8.93 -4.78 -10.25
CA GLN A 53 7.49 -4.78 -10.03
C GLN A 53 6.92 -6.19 -10.06
N PHE A 54 6.03 -6.49 -9.12
CA PHE A 54 5.38 -7.80 -8.97
C PHE A 54 3.87 -7.62 -8.92
N ASN A 55 3.10 -8.56 -9.46
CA ASN A 55 1.64 -8.47 -9.40
C ASN A 55 1.08 -8.83 -8.02
N ASN A 56 1.83 -9.61 -7.25
CA ASN A 56 1.42 -10.11 -5.95
C ASN A 56 2.64 -10.49 -5.09
N LEU A 57 2.37 -10.76 -3.82
CA LEU A 57 3.41 -11.10 -2.84
C LEU A 57 4.11 -12.44 -3.14
N GLN A 58 3.39 -13.40 -3.74
CA GLN A 58 3.93 -14.72 -4.07
C GLN A 58 5.02 -14.66 -5.14
N GLU A 59 4.83 -13.84 -6.18
CA GLU A 59 5.86 -13.58 -7.19
C GLU A 59 7.12 -12.95 -6.57
N LEU A 60 6.94 -12.00 -5.66
CA LEU A 60 8.03 -11.36 -4.94
C LEU A 60 8.80 -12.35 -4.05
N ILE A 61 8.10 -13.20 -3.29
CA ILE A 61 8.72 -14.23 -2.45
C ILE A 61 9.52 -15.21 -3.32
N LYS A 62 8.97 -15.64 -4.46
CA LYS A 62 9.69 -16.50 -5.43
C LYS A 62 10.96 -15.85 -5.95
N PHE A 63 10.96 -14.53 -6.18
CA PHE A 63 12.17 -13.80 -6.54
C PHE A 63 13.19 -13.81 -5.41
N LEU A 64 12.78 -13.49 -4.19
CA LEU A 64 13.67 -13.46 -3.02
C LEU A 64 14.23 -14.85 -2.65
N ASN A 65 13.52 -15.94 -2.98
CA ASN A 65 14.02 -17.30 -2.78
C ASN A 65 15.16 -17.70 -3.73
N LYS A 66 15.40 -16.93 -4.80
CA LYS A 66 16.51 -17.11 -5.75
C LYS A 66 17.78 -16.36 -5.33
N VAL A 67 17.71 -15.54 -4.28
CA VAL A 67 18.86 -14.82 -3.71
C VAL A 67 19.06 -15.24 -2.26
N GLU A 68 20.28 -15.12 -1.78
CA GLU A 68 20.68 -15.58 -0.45
C GLU A 68 21.60 -14.56 0.22
N ASN A 69 21.60 -14.55 1.55
CA ASN A 69 22.42 -13.68 2.39
C ASN A 69 22.18 -12.18 2.15
N LYS A 70 20.93 -11.81 1.88
CA LYS A 70 20.52 -10.42 1.65
C LYS A 70 19.76 -9.85 2.84
N ASN A 71 19.96 -8.56 3.11
CA ASN A 71 19.16 -7.82 4.07
C ASN A 71 17.94 -7.24 3.35
N VAL A 72 16.76 -7.67 3.79
CA VAL A 72 15.48 -7.30 3.19
C VAL A 72 14.67 -6.50 4.20
N LEU A 73 14.18 -5.32 3.84
CA LEU A 73 13.28 -4.52 4.67
C LEU A 73 11.86 -4.56 4.10
N SER A 74 10.92 -5.13 4.84
CA SER A 74 9.50 -5.06 4.50
C SER A 74 8.81 -3.86 5.14
N THR A 75 8.14 -3.05 4.32
CA THR A 75 7.31 -1.93 4.78
C THR A 75 5.81 -2.21 4.60
N LEU A 76 5.40 -3.48 4.57
CA LEU A 76 4.02 -3.90 4.28
C LEU A 76 3.10 -3.93 5.51
N GLY A 77 3.64 -3.70 6.71
CA GLY A 77 2.92 -3.75 7.98
C GLY A 77 2.72 -5.17 8.52
N SER A 78 2.00 -5.29 9.64
CA SER A 78 1.87 -6.55 10.38
C SER A 78 1.00 -7.61 9.67
N ASN A 79 0.06 -7.19 8.83
CA ASN A 79 -0.93 -8.09 8.22
C ASN A 79 -0.30 -9.08 7.22
N THR A 80 0.88 -8.79 6.68
CA THR A 80 1.56 -9.66 5.70
C THR A 80 2.67 -10.51 6.33
N LEU A 81 2.90 -10.41 7.64
CA LEU A 81 4.04 -11.06 8.31
C LEU A 81 4.03 -12.58 8.13
N ALA A 82 2.86 -13.20 8.18
CA ALA A 82 2.71 -14.64 8.03
C ALA A 82 3.12 -15.13 6.62
N GLU A 83 2.80 -14.34 5.59
CA GLU A 83 3.09 -14.67 4.19
C GLU A 83 4.58 -14.49 3.87
N ILE A 84 5.22 -13.43 4.40
CA ILE A 84 6.62 -13.11 4.07
C ILE A 84 7.65 -13.83 4.95
N LYS A 85 7.21 -14.56 5.98
CA LYS A 85 8.11 -15.16 6.99
C LYS A 85 9.14 -16.11 6.40
N GLU A 86 8.83 -16.75 5.28
CA GLU A 86 9.69 -17.74 4.60
C GLU A 86 10.93 -17.12 3.95
N ILE A 87 10.92 -15.80 3.68
CA ILE A 87 12.10 -15.08 3.18
C ILE A 87 13.29 -15.23 4.16
N ARG A 88 13.00 -15.43 5.46
CA ARG A 88 14.00 -15.65 6.51
C ARG A 88 14.82 -16.93 6.37
N ASN A 89 14.35 -17.88 5.55
CA ASN A 89 15.06 -19.14 5.33
C ASN A 89 16.39 -18.94 4.58
N LYS A 90 16.49 -17.85 3.80
CA LYS A 90 17.65 -17.55 2.93
C LYS A 90 18.22 -16.16 3.15
N ASN A 91 17.45 -15.25 3.74
CA ASN A 91 17.76 -13.83 3.82
C ASN A 91 17.46 -13.30 5.23
N ASN A 92 18.05 -12.17 5.58
CA ASN A 92 17.76 -11.48 6.83
C ASN A 92 16.60 -10.51 6.62
N LEU A 93 15.42 -10.82 7.17
CA LEU A 93 14.21 -10.03 6.98
C LEU A 93 13.96 -9.09 8.16
N PHE A 94 14.05 -7.79 7.92
CA PHE A 94 13.57 -6.73 8.80
C PHE A 94 12.12 -6.38 8.45
N VAL A 95 11.29 -6.14 9.46
CA VAL A 95 9.88 -5.78 9.27
C VAL A 95 9.59 -4.46 9.96
N ARG A 96 9.06 -3.50 9.21
CA ARG A 96 8.58 -2.22 9.75
C ARG A 96 7.08 -2.29 9.96
N ILE A 97 6.68 -2.19 11.22
CA ILE A 97 5.29 -2.34 11.68
C ILE A 97 4.91 -1.16 12.59
N LEU A 98 3.61 -0.95 12.78
CA LEU A 98 3.15 0.06 13.74
C LEU A 98 3.56 -0.34 15.18
N PRO A 99 3.84 0.64 16.05
CA PRO A 99 4.23 0.40 17.43
C PRO A 99 3.00 0.08 18.32
N THR A 100 2.15 -0.83 17.86
CA THR A 100 1.01 -1.32 18.64
C THR A 100 1.35 -2.68 19.25
N THR A 101 0.79 -2.96 20.42
CA THR A 101 0.96 -4.27 21.10
C THR A 101 0.57 -5.41 20.17
N THR A 102 -0.58 -5.30 19.49
CA THR A 102 -1.07 -6.34 18.56
C THR A 102 -0.11 -6.58 17.39
N SER A 103 0.46 -5.52 16.80
CA SER A 103 1.41 -5.68 15.69
C SER A 103 2.71 -6.34 16.14
N ILE A 104 3.24 -5.95 17.31
CA ILE A 104 4.48 -6.51 17.86
C ILE A 104 4.27 -7.98 18.27
N GLN A 105 3.20 -8.27 19.01
CA GLN A 105 2.86 -9.63 19.43
C GLN A 105 2.69 -10.56 18.23
N SER A 106 2.01 -10.11 17.17
CA SER A 106 1.85 -10.89 15.94
C SER A 106 3.21 -11.24 15.30
N ALA A 107 4.19 -10.34 15.34
CA ALA A 107 5.53 -10.62 14.85
C ALA A 107 6.27 -11.63 15.74
N GLU A 108 6.19 -11.49 17.05
CA GLU A 108 6.83 -12.41 18.01
C GLU A 108 6.25 -13.83 17.91
N GLU A 109 4.92 -13.98 17.81
CA GLU A 109 4.24 -15.27 17.64
C GLU A 109 4.61 -15.97 16.32
N LEU A 110 4.91 -15.20 15.27
CA LEU A 110 5.44 -15.70 14.00
C LEU A 110 6.96 -15.97 14.05
N GLY A 111 7.59 -15.78 15.20
CA GLY A 111 8.99 -16.04 15.49
C GLY A 111 9.96 -15.00 14.94
N TYR A 112 9.51 -13.77 14.66
CA TYR A 112 10.42 -12.68 14.28
C TYR A 112 11.29 -12.30 15.47
N LEU A 113 12.60 -12.23 15.26
CA LEU A 113 13.53 -11.84 16.32
C LEU A 113 13.31 -10.34 16.62
N PRO A 114 13.35 -9.91 17.89
CA PRO A 114 13.18 -8.50 18.26
C PRO A 114 14.11 -7.54 17.50
N LYS A 115 15.37 -7.95 17.26
CA LYS A 115 16.36 -7.17 16.48
C LYS A 115 15.95 -6.91 15.01
N ASN A 116 14.99 -7.67 14.50
CA ASN A 116 14.48 -7.57 13.13
C ASN A 116 13.14 -6.81 13.05
N ILE A 117 12.59 -6.36 14.19
CA ILE A 117 11.32 -5.64 14.27
C ILE A 117 11.61 -4.15 14.43
N ILE A 118 11.11 -3.34 13.49
CA ILE A 118 11.18 -1.87 13.52
C ILE A 118 9.76 -1.37 13.80
N ALA A 119 9.45 -1.19 15.08
CA ALA A 119 8.15 -0.70 15.55
C ALA A 119 8.11 0.83 15.53
N MET A 120 7.57 1.42 14.46
CA MET A 120 7.57 2.87 14.25
C MET A 120 6.35 3.33 13.46
N GLN A 121 5.83 4.52 13.79
CA GLN A 121 4.73 5.16 13.07
C GLN A 121 5.27 6.25 12.13
N GLY A 122 4.90 6.17 10.86
CA GLY A 122 5.21 7.20 9.86
C GLY A 122 4.21 8.37 9.87
N PRO A 123 4.32 9.31 8.91
CA PRO A 123 5.19 9.27 7.73
C PRO A 123 6.68 9.42 8.07
N PHE A 124 7.55 8.87 7.23
CA PHE A 124 9.00 8.93 7.42
C PHE A 124 9.64 9.91 6.44
N SER A 125 10.56 10.74 6.93
CA SER A 125 11.37 11.60 6.09
C SER A 125 12.36 10.77 5.24
N LYS A 126 12.89 11.38 4.18
CA LYS A 126 13.94 10.77 3.35
C LYS A 126 15.15 10.39 4.21
N ASN A 127 15.60 11.31 5.06
CA ASN A 127 16.76 11.09 5.96
C ASN A 127 16.54 9.91 6.92
N MET A 128 15.34 9.76 7.47
CA MET A 128 15.04 8.63 8.35
C MET A 128 15.10 7.30 7.59
N ASN A 129 14.55 7.26 6.37
CA ASN A 129 14.69 6.08 5.52
C ASN A 129 16.16 5.80 5.18
N ILE A 130 16.96 6.81 4.82
CA ILE A 130 18.40 6.66 4.54
C ILE A 130 19.13 6.05 5.74
N ALA A 131 18.91 6.57 6.95
CA ALA A 131 19.54 6.06 8.16
C ALA A 131 19.21 4.57 8.38
N MET A 132 17.93 4.20 8.32
CA MET A 132 17.51 2.80 8.44
C MET A 132 18.12 1.91 7.35
N LEU A 133 18.12 2.35 6.09
CA LEU A 133 18.67 1.58 4.98
C LEU A 133 20.18 1.34 5.14
N LYS A 134 20.93 2.36 5.55
CA LYS A 134 22.39 2.28 5.74
C LYS A 134 22.77 1.44 6.97
N ASP A 135 22.16 1.71 8.12
CA ASP A 135 22.52 1.05 9.38
C ASP A 135 22.20 -0.45 9.34
N LEU A 136 21.07 -0.81 8.73
CA LEU A 136 20.66 -2.21 8.55
C LEU A 136 21.26 -2.85 7.30
N LYS A 137 22.05 -2.10 6.52
CA LYS A 137 22.72 -2.55 5.27
C LYS A 137 21.73 -3.22 4.32
N ILE A 138 20.58 -2.60 4.10
CA ILE A 138 19.48 -3.16 3.31
C ILE A 138 19.90 -3.30 1.84
N ASP A 139 19.71 -4.49 1.27
CA ASP A 139 19.87 -4.75 -0.17
C ASP A 139 18.56 -4.52 -0.94
N TYR A 140 17.44 -4.92 -0.33
CA TYR A 140 16.10 -4.89 -0.94
C TYR A 140 15.08 -4.27 0.00
N LEU A 141 14.27 -3.34 -0.51
CA LEU A 141 13.10 -2.80 0.18
C LEU A 141 11.82 -3.32 -0.48
N ILE A 142 10.96 -3.99 0.29
CA ILE A 142 9.64 -4.42 -0.15
C ILE A 142 8.62 -3.33 0.15
N THR A 143 7.88 -2.91 -0.88
CA THR A 143 6.83 -1.91 -0.78
C THR A 143 5.58 -2.26 -1.57
N LYS A 144 4.50 -1.54 -1.28
CA LYS A 144 3.26 -1.47 -2.05
C LYS A 144 3.18 -0.09 -2.70
N GLU A 145 2.69 -0.01 -3.92
CA GLU A 145 2.34 1.25 -4.58
C GLU A 145 1.21 1.97 -3.83
N SER A 146 1.56 2.90 -2.94
CA SER A 146 0.60 3.54 -2.01
C SER A 146 0.26 5.01 -2.33
N GLY A 147 0.72 5.54 -3.47
CA GLY A 147 0.44 6.90 -3.95
C GLY A 147 1.21 8.01 -3.19
N GLU A 148 1.18 9.24 -3.72
CA GLU A 148 2.09 10.34 -3.31
C GLU A 148 2.08 10.72 -1.81
N THR A 149 0.91 10.78 -1.17
CA THR A 149 0.75 11.48 0.12
C THR A 149 1.04 10.62 1.37
N GLY A 150 1.90 9.60 1.27
CA GLY A 150 2.15 8.59 2.30
C GLY A 150 3.61 8.43 2.78
N GLY A 151 4.53 9.29 2.36
CA GLY A 151 5.96 9.07 2.58
C GLY A 151 6.61 8.14 1.55
N GLU A 152 5.87 7.78 0.49
CA GLU A 152 6.32 6.84 -0.55
C GLU A 152 7.43 7.47 -1.39
N LEU A 153 7.31 8.75 -1.78
CA LEU A 153 8.34 9.47 -2.52
C LEU A 153 9.66 9.51 -1.73
N GLN A 154 9.60 9.89 -0.45
CA GLN A 154 10.77 9.96 0.43
C GLN A 154 11.48 8.60 0.57
N LYS A 155 10.72 7.51 0.50
CA LYS A 155 11.25 6.14 0.55
C LYS A 155 11.90 5.74 -0.78
N VAL A 156 11.30 6.09 -1.91
CA VAL A 156 11.87 5.87 -3.25
C VAL A 156 13.19 6.63 -3.39
N GLU A 157 13.19 7.93 -3.09
CA GLU A 157 14.39 8.78 -3.14
C GLU A 157 15.50 8.26 -2.21
N ALA A 158 15.16 7.77 -1.02
CA ALA A 158 16.12 7.17 -0.10
C ALA A 158 16.72 5.86 -0.66
N CYS A 159 15.92 5.03 -1.31
CA CYS A 159 16.42 3.81 -1.94
C CYS A 159 17.37 4.11 -3.09
N GLN A 160 17.00 5.07 -3.95
CA GLN A 160 17.84 5.53 -5.06
C GLN A 160 19.19 6.06 -4.56
N GLU A 161 19.19 6.91 -3.52
CA GLU A 161 20.41 7.46 -2.94
C GLU A 161 21.30 6.39 -2.28
N CYS A 162 20.69 5.38 -1.65
CA CYS A 162 21.43 4.30 -1.01
C CYS A 162 21.78 3.13 -1.94
N GLY A 163 21.37 3.16 -3.22
CA GLY A 163 21.54 2.04 -4.16
C GLY A 163 20.75 0.78 -3.79
N VAL A 164 19.66 0.94 -3.03
CA VAL A 164 18.80 -0.15 -2.57
C VAL A 164 17.78 -0.50 -3.64
N LYS A 165 17.60 -1.79 -3.92
CA LYS A 165 16.63 -2.27 -4.91
C LYS A 165 15.21 -2.25 -4.32
N ILE A 166 14.27 -1.67 -5.05
CA ILE A 166 12.86 -1.63 -4.65
C ILE A 166 12.14 -2.85 -5.24
N LEU A 167 11.46 -3.60 -4.39
CA LEU A 167 10.55 -4.67 -4.77
C LEU A 167 9.11 -4.18 -4.53
N ALA A 168 8.48 -3.65 -5.58
CA ALA A 168 7.17 -3.03 -5.52
C ALA A 168 6.08 -4.03 -5.91
N ILE A 169 5.07 -4.19 -5.06
CA ILE A 169 3.85 -4.93 -5.39
C ILE A 169 2.89 -3.95 -6.04
N LYS A 170 2.47 -4.22 -7.28
CA LYS A 170 1.55 -3.38 -8.03
C LYS A 170 0.24 -3.17 -7.30
N ARG A 171 -0.33 -1.99 -7.47
CA ARG A 171 -1.70 -1.73 -7.04
C ARG A 171 -2.67 -2.64 -7.83
N PRO A 172 -3.61 -3.32 -7.16
CA PRO A 172 -4.64 -4.04 -7.88
C PRO A 172 -5.55 -3.07 -8.63
N VAL A 173 -5.83 -3.39 -9.89
CA VAL A 173 -6.72 -2.59 -10.75
C VAL A 173 -8.14 -3.11 -10.56
N LEU A 174 -9.00 -2.31 -9.93
CA LEU A 174 -10.45 -2.54 -9.88
C LEU A 174 -11.15 -1.51 -10.77
N ASN A 175 -12.25 -1.91 -11.40
CA ASN A 175 -13.11 -0.99 -12.13
C ASN A 175 -14.07 -0.31 -11.14
N TYR A 176 -13.70 0.88 -10.68
CA TYR A 176 -14.47 1.64 -9.70
C TYR A 176 -15.56 2.52 -10.32
N GLY A 177 -15.69 2.57 -11.64
CA GLY A 177 -16.55 3.53 -12.33
C GLY A 177 -16.01 4.95 -12.23
N ILE A 178 -16.51 5.74 -11.27
CA ILE A 178 -16.08 7.13 -11.05
C ILE A 178 -14.91 7.14 -10.06
N SER A 179 -13.75 7.63 -10.49
CA SER A 179 -12.56 7.76 -9.65
C SER A 179 -11.87 9.11 -9.80
N PHE A 180 -11.42 9.67 -8.67
CA PHE A 180 -10.63 10.90 -8.63
C PHE A 180 -9.26 10.65 -8.01
N HIS A 181 -8.25 11.37 -8.54
CA HIS A 181 -6.87 11.24 -8.10
C HIS A 181 -6.27 12.49 -7.44
N ALA A 182 -6.99 13.61 -7.54
CA ALA A 182 -6.70 14.87 -6.86
C ALA A 182 -7.88 15.26 -5.97
N ILE A 183 -7.60 15.76 -4.76
CA ILE A 183 -8.66 16.10 -3.80
C ILE A 183 -9.50 17.27 -4.34
N GLU A 184 -8.88 18.17 -5.10
CA GLU A 184 -9.51 19.33 -5.72
C GLU A 184 -10.57 18.92 -6.75
N GLU A 185 -10.30 17.89 -7.55
CA GLU A 185 -11.25 17.34 -8.53
C GLU A 185 -12.44 16.68 -7.83
N LEU A 186 -12.16 15.91 -6.76
CA LEU A 186 -13.22 15.29 -5.95
C LEU A 186 -14.11 16.36 -5.30
N ILE A 187 -13.52 17.40 -4.71
CA ILE A 187 -14.26 18.51 -4.09
C ILE A 187 -15.13 19.21 -5.14
N LYS A 188 -14.58 19.48 -6.33
CA LYS A 188 -15.35 20.08 -7.42
C LYS A 188 -16.54 19.22 -7.82
N TYR A 189 -16.35 17.91 -7.94
CA TYR A 189 -17.43 16.96 -8.26
C TYR A 189 -18.53 16.91 -7.19
N ILE A 190 -18.17 17.00 -5.91
CA ILE A 190 -19.14 17.01 -4.80
C ILE A 190 -19.86 18.36 -4.72
N ALA A 191 -19.18 19.45 -5.06
CA ALA A 191 -19.69 20.82 -4.97
C ALA A 191 -20.56 21.24 -6.17
N GLU A 192 -20.51 20.51 -7.29
CA GLU A 192 -21.47 20.69 -8.37
C GLU A 192 -22.88 20.40 -7.83
N PRO A 193 -23.84 21.33 -7.96
CA PRO A 193 -25.21 21.07 -7.55
C PRO A 193 -25.68 19.81 -8.26
N LEU A 194 -26.22 18.84 -7.52
CA LEU A 194 -27.14 17.88 -8.10
C LEU A 194 -28.17 18.73 -8.83
N GLU A 195 -28.19 18.71 -10.16
CA GLU A 195 -29.26 19.38 -10.90
C GLU A 195 -30.56 18.87 -10.30
N SER A 196 -31.21 19.76 -9.55
CA SER A 196 -32.54 19.54 -9.03
C SER A 196 -33.37 19.10 -10.21
N GLU A 197 -33.91 17.88 -10.14
CA GLU A 197 -35.00 17.44 -11.00
C GLU A 197 -35.98 18.61 -11.10
N LYS A 198 -35.97 19.29 -12.25
CA LYS A 198 -36.93 20.35 -12.52
C LYS A 198 -38.31 19.70 -12.45
N CYS A 199 -39.15 20.29 -11.60
CA CYS A 199 -40.57 19.98 -11.39
C CYS A 199 -41.31 19.45 -12.62
#